data_AF-A0AAU7T1W0-F1
#
_entry.id   AF-A0AAU7T1W0-F1
#
_cell.length_a   1.000
_cell.length_b   1.000
_cell.length_c   1.000
_cell.angle_alpha   90.00
_cell.angle_beta   90.00
_cell.angle_gamma   90.00
#
_symmetry.space_group_name_H-M   'P 1'
#
loop_
_entity.id
_entity.type
_entity.pdbx_description
1 polymer ?
#
loop_
_entity_poly.entity_id
_entity_poly.type
_entity_poly.pdbx_seq_one_letter_code
_entity_poly.pdbx_strand_id
1 'polypeptide(L)'
;MKIAIIGSGISGLYAAWKLSKVHEVTVFEKNNYFGGHTDTHQLNIDGEQVAVDSGFIVFNEHNYPLFCAMLKELGIQSQSSDMGFSVNNQVSGLQYNPSKKFSLLFRPQNFLNADFRAMLSDLFRFYAANKDMDVEQVNAQLSIDEYLNQHGYSQAFRQEHLYPMCGALWSCPVEQAGQIPYKFVVSFFQHHRMLQLKDRPLWLTVKGGSARYVRAIQAQANIIFRKTGVLHVSRSANDVLVETTQGSERFDWVVFASHADDSLKLLKDPSAQELDVLSKFRYQDNRMVVHSDTRIMPKSRRQWASWHVHVTPSQATEQTPFQHSGMHYGFSYWMNQLQNLQCKTQVFATLNPNFALDPKKVWVERHYRHPVFDVPAIEAQQRWSEVNAQNRTSYCGAYWGWGFHEDGARSASWVVDQLLQQTEQAARSA
;
A
#
# COMPACT_ATOMS: atom_id res chain seq x y z
N MET A 1 7.02 -18.19 -25.22
CA MET A 1 7.73 -16.90 -25.29
C MET A 1 8.75 -16.82 -24.16
N LYS A 2 9.80 -16.03 -24.37
CA LYS A 2 10.76 -15.59 -23.38
C LYS A 2 10.37 -14.20 -22.89
N ILE A 3 10.03 -14.07 -21.61
CA ILE A 3 9.42 -12.86 -21.04
C ILE A 3 10.33 -12.24 -19.98
N ALA A 4 10.64 -10.96 -20.11
CA ALA A 4 11.28 -10.18 -19.06
C ALA A 4 10.21 -9.55 -18.16
N ILE A 5 10.35 -9.68 -16.85
CA ILE A 5 9.52 -8.99 -15.86
C ILE A 5 10.43 -8.03 -15.08
N ILE A 6 10.14 -6.74 -15.13
CA ILE A 6 10.94 -5.69 -14.49
C ILE A 6 10.25 -5.25 -13.21
N GLY A 7 10.84 -5.59 -12.07
CA GLY A 7 10.29 -5.37 -10.74
C GLY A 7 9.77 -6.67 -10.12
N SER A 8 10.16 -6.92 -8.86
CA SER A 8 9.77 -8.13 -8.11
C SER A 8 8.78 -7.85 -6.97
N GLY A 9 8.01 -6.76 -7.09
CA GLY A 9 6.85 -6.54 -6.21
C GLY A 9 5.77 -7.61 -6.41
N ILE A 10 4.67 -7.50 -5.66
CA ILE A 10 3.54 -8.45 -5.77
C ILE A 10 3.05 -8.64 -7.22
N SER A 11 2.97 -7.57 -8.01
CA SER A 11 2.55 -7.65 -9.42
C SER A 11 3.52 -8.49 -10.26
N GLY A 12 4.82 -8.22 -10.15
CA GLY A 12 5.84 -8.95 -10.91
C GLY A 12 5.94 -10.41 -10.49
N LEU A 13 5.86 -10.68 -9.18
CA LEU A 13 5.87 -12.05 -8.65
C LEU A 13 4.62 -12.83 -9.04
N TYR A 14 3.43 -12.20 -9.00
CA TYR A 14 2.19 -12.84 -9.42
C TYR A 14 2.23 -13.17 -10.93
N ALA A 15 2.66 -12.22 -11.76
CA ALA A 15 2.84 -12.44 -13.20
C ALA A 15 3.86 -13.54 -13.47
N ALA A 16 5.03 -13.51 -12.82
CA ALA A 16 6.07 -14.53 -12.97
C ALA A 16 5.56 -15.93 -12.60
N TRP A 17 4.87 -16.03 -11.47
CA TRP A 17 4.31 -17.29 -10.97
C TRP A 17 3.30 -17.91 -11.94
N LYS A 18 2.41 -17.11 -12.55
CA LYS A 18 1.43 -17.63 -13.51
C LYS A 18 2.05 -17.91 -14.88
N LEU A 19 2.84 -16.97 -15.43
CA LEU A 19 3.40 -17.08 -16.79
C LEU A 19 4.47 -18.17 -16.90
N SER A 20 5.25 -18.42 -15.85
CA SER A 20 6.31 -19.46 -15.87
C SER A 20 5.81 -20.90 -16.00
N LYS A 21 4.49 -21.11 -15.91
CA LYS A 21 3.86 -22.40 -16.19
C LYS A 21 3.94 -22.79 -17.67
N VAL A 22 4.04 -21.81 -18.58
CA VAL A 22 4.02 -22.02 -20.05
C VAL A 22 5.03 -21.16 -20.80
N HIS A 23 5.80 -20.32 -20.11
CA HIS A 23 6.78 -19.40 -20.69
C HIS A 23 8.10 -19.45 -19.92
N GLU A 24 9.19 -19.07 -20.60
CA GLU A 24 10.46 -18.80 -19.94
C GLU A 24 10.41 -17.39 -19.36
N VAL A 25 10.56 -17.26 -18.04
CA VAL A 25 10.41 -15.97 -17.35
C VAL A 25 11.71 -15.57 -16.67
N THR A 26 12.17 -14.35 -16.94
CA THR A 26 13.27 -13.72 -16.19
C THR A 26 12.75 -12.52 -15.42
N VAL A 27 12.91 -12.52 -14.10
CA VAL A 27 12.56 -11.41 -13.20
C VAL A 27 13.80 -10.59 -12.87
N PHE A 28 13.76 -9.30 -13.16
CA PHE A 28 14.81 -8.33 -12.83
C PHE A 28 14.38 -7.48 -11.63
N GLU A 29 15.26 -7.35 -10.64
CA GLU A 29 15.05 -6.55 -9.44
C GLU A 29 16.25 -5.66 -9.15
N LYS A 30 16.01 -4.36 -8.94
CA LYS A 30 17.08 -3.38 -8.67
C LYS A 30 17.65 -3.49 -7.27
N ASN A 31 16.85 -3.97 -6.31
CA ASN A 31 17.26 -4.15 -4.92
C ASN A 31 18.07 -5.44 -4.72
N ASN A 32 18.73 -5.54 -3.55
CA ASN A 32 19.43 -6.75 -3.13
C ASN A 32 18.50 -7.83 -2.53
N TYR A 33 17.18 -7.62 -2.55
CA TYR A 33 16.12 -8.52 -2.10
C TYR A 33 14.96 -8.50 -3.09
N PHE A 34 14.14 -9.55 -3.09
CA PHE A 34 12.92 -9.63 -3.90
C PHE A 34 11.68 -9.39 -3.03
N GLY A 35 10.62 -8.83 -3.62
CA GLY A 35 9.34 -8.58 -2.94
C GLY A 35 8.90 -7.12 -2.95
N GLY A 36 9.82 -6.17 -3.15
CA GLY A 36 9.50 -4.73 -3.09
C GLY A 36 8.90 -4.34 -1.74
N HIS A 37 7.64 -3.89 -1.72
CA HIS A 37 6.93 -3.59 -0.46
C HIS A 37 6.66 -4.82 0.41
N THR A 38 6.84 -6.04 -0.10
CA THR A 38 6.89 -7.26 0.71
C THR A 38 8.28 -7.42 1.29
N ASP A 39 8.51 -6.75 2.41
CA ASP A 39 9.82 -6.63 3.06
C ASP A 39 9.73 -7.15 4.50
N THR A 40 10.33 -8.32 4.73
CA THR A 40 10.38 -9.00 6.04
C THR A 40 11.82 -9.02 6.57
N HIS A 41 12.01 -8.47 7.75
CA HIS A 41 13.30 -8.42 8.45
C HIS A 41 13.42 -9.57 9.44
N GLN A 42 14.52 -10.31 9.37
CA GLN A 42 14.86 -11.30 10.40
C GLN A 42 15.68 -10.60 11.48
N LEU A 43 15.09 -10.43 12.67
CA LEU A 43 15.69 -9.70 13.78
C LEU A 43 15.93 -10.64 14.96
N ASN A 44 17.08 -10.52 15.61
CA ASN A 44 17.34 -11.23 16.87
C ASN A 44 16.76 -10.41 18.04
N ILE A 45 15.63 -10.84 18.59
CA ILE A 45 14.89 -10.15 19.65
C ILE A 45 14.65 -11.14 20.78
N ASP A 46 15.01 -10.76 22.01
CA ASP A 46 14.89 -11.61 23.20
C ASP A 46 15.62 -12.97 23.07
N GLY A 47 16.63 -13.06 22.21
CA GLY A 47 17.40 -14.28 21.93
C GLY A 47 16.79 -15.19 20.84
N GLU A 48 15.69 -14.77 20.20
CA GLU A 48 15.00 -15.53 19.16
C GLU A 48 15.00 -14.78 17.82
N GLN A 49 14.94 -15.52 16.71
CA GLN A 49 14.76 -14.94 15.38
C GLN A 49 13.28 -14.61 15.15
N VAL A 50 12.99 -13.32 15.02
CA VAL A 50 11.65 -12.78 14.82
C VAL A 50 11.56 -12.16 13.44
N ALA A 51 10.59 -12.62 12.64
CA ALA A 51 10.28 -12.08 11.33
C ALA A 51 9.31 -10.90 11.46
N VAL A 52 9.75 -9.70 11.09
CA VAL A 52 8.96 -8.45 11.19
C VAL A 52 8.75 -7.87 9.80
N ASP A 53 7.49 -7.71 9.40
CA ASP A 53 7.12 -7.05 8.14
C ASP A 53 7.13 -5.53 8.33
N SER A 54 7.63 -4.77 7.34
CA SER A 54 7.65 -3.29 7.40
C SER A 54 6.91 -2.59 6.26
N GLY A 55 6.54 -3.31 5.19
CA GLY A 55 5.72 -2.77 4.11
C GLY A 55 4.33 -3.39 4.12
N PHE A 56 4.13 -4.46 3.34
CA PHE A 56 2.90 -5.24 3.37
C PHE A 56 2.84 -6.14 4.62
N ILE A 57 1.79 -5.98 5.43
CA ILE A 57 1.66 -6.70 6.72
C ILE A 57 0.37 -7.52 6.80
N VAL A 58 -0.76 -6.96 6.34
CA VAL A 58 -2.10 -7.51 6.57
C VAL A 58 -2.96 -7.54 5.31
N PHE A 59 -3.92 -8.45 5.31
CA PHE A 59 -4.93 -8.62 4.25
C PHE A 59 -6.22 -9.22 4.84
N ASN A 60 -7.25 -9.40 4.03
CA ASN A 60 -8.45 -10.14 4.42
C ASN A 60 -9.03 -10.90 3.23
N GLU A 61 -9.79 -11.97 3.47
CA GLU A 61 -10.28 -12.82 2.38
C GLU A 61 -11.33 -12.14 1.49
N HIS A 62 -12.04 -11.14 1.99
CA HIS A 62 -13.08 -10.45 1.23
C HIS A 62 -12.49 -9.56 0.14
N ASN A 63 -11.48 -8.76 0.50
CA ASN A 63 -10.92 -7.74 -0.38
C ASN A 63 -9.64 -8.21 -1.11
N TYR A 64 -9.11 -9.39 -0.77
CA TYR A 64 -7.87 -9.92 -1.34
C TYR A 64 -8.04 -11.33 -1.95
N PRO A 65 -9.05 -11.57 -2.80
CA PRO A 65 -9.35 -12.92 -3.31
C PRO A 65 -8.20 -13.53 -4.12
N LEU A 66 -7.54 -12.77 -4.99
CA LEU A 66 -6.43 -13.29 -5.82
C LEU A 66 -5.20 -13.58 -4.97
N PHE A 67 -4.86 -12.70 -4.04
CA PHE A 67 -3.75 -12.92 -3.13
C PHE A 67 -3.99 -14.12 -2.21
N CYS A 68 -5.19 -14.27 -1.65
CA CYS A 68 -5.56 -15.43 -0.83
C CYS A 68 -5.49 -16.74 -1.64
N ALA A 69 -6.01 -16.74 -2.87
CA ALA A 69 -5.92 -17.89 -3.76
C ALA A 69 -4.46 -18.28 -4.06
N MET A 70 -3.59 -17.28 -4.30
CA MET A 70 -2.16 -17.49 -4.49
C MET A 70 -1.49 -18.09 -3.25
N LEU A 71 -1.74 -17.54 -2.05
CA LEU A 71 -1.17 -18.08 -0.81
C LEU A 71 -1.60 -19.55 -0.61
N LYS A 72 -2.87 -19.87 -0.88
CA LYS A 72 -3.40 -21.23 -0.79
C LYS A 72 -2.72 -22.18 -1.77
N GLU A 73 -2.57 -21.79 -3.04
CA GLU A 73 -1.90 -22.61 -4.06
C GLU A 73 -0.41 -22.81 -3.74
N LEU A 74 0.24 -21.82 -3.12
CA LEU A 74 1.63 -21.90 -2.65
C LEU A 74 1.80 -22.62 -1.30
N GLY A 75 0.72 -23.05 -0.65
CA GLY A 75 0.77 -23.70 0.67
C GLY A 75 1.22 -22.77 1.81
N ILE A 76 1.04 -21.45 1.65
CA ILE A 76 1.45 -20.45 2.64
C ILE A 76 0.30 -20.20 3.64
N GLN A 77 0.61 -20.43 4.92
CA GLN A 77 -0.36 -20.23 6.00
C GLN A 77 -0.48 -18.76 6.41
N SER A 78 -1.70 -18.36 6.73
CA SER A 78 -2.04 -17.08 7.35
C SER A 78 -2.58 -17.30 8.77
N GLN A 79 -2.68 -16.22 9.53
CA GLN A 79 -3.24 -16.21 10.89
C GLN A 79 -4.01 -14.92 11.14
N SER A 80 -4.95 -14.93 12.09
CA SER A 80 -5.72 -13.74 12.47
C SER A 80 -4.83 -12.59 12.92
N SER A 81 -5.19 -11.36 12.57
CA SER A 81 -4.47 -10.14 12.91
C SER A 81 -5.42 -9.14 13.60
N ASP A 82 -4.94 -8.46 14.64
CA ASP A 82 -5.68 -7.35 15.24
C ASP A 82 -5.45 -6.06 14.45
N MET A 83 -6.54 -5.40 14.05
CA MET A 83 -6.53 -4.11 13.34
C MET A 83 -7.12 -2.99 14.20
N GLY A 84 -6.86 -3.03 15.51
CA GLY A 84 -7.26 -1.97 16.41
C GLY A 84 -6.67 -0.63 15.96
N PHE A 85 -7.46 0.43 15.99
CA PHE A 85 -7.05 1.78 15.65
C PHE A 85 -7.05 2.67 16.89
N SER A 86 -6.15 3.65 16.96
CA SER A 86 -6.13 4.64 18.03
C SER A 86 -5.52 5.95 17.54
N VAL A 87 -5.98 7.05 18.13
CA VAL A 87 -5.45 8.40 17.90
C VAL A 87 -5.03 8.98 19.25
N ASN A 88 -3.83 9.58 19.27
CA ASN A 88 -3.36 10.40 20.37
C ASN A 88 -2.87 11.74 19.81
N ASN A 89 -3.73 12.74 19.91
CA ASN A 89 -3.44 14.10 19.51
C ASN A 89 -2.94 14.91 20.70
N GLN A 90 -1.64 15.24 20.71
CA GLN A 90 -1.03 16.03 21.77
C GLN A 90 -1.33 17.53 21.68
N VAL A 91 -1.82 17.99 20.52
CA VAL A 91 -2.17 19.39 20.26
C VAL A 91 -3.56 19.70 20.81
N SER A 92 -4.57 18.89 20.44
CA SER A 92 -5.94 19.03 20.98
C SER A 92 -6.13 18.37 22.34
N GLY A 93 -5.22 17.48 22.75
CA GLY A 93 -5.35 16.64 23.94
C GLY A 93 -6.29 15.44 23.76
N LEU A 94 -6.85 15.25 22.56
CA LEU A 94 -7.78 14.17 22.27
C LEU A 94 -7.07 12.81 22.19
N GLN A 95 -7.62 11.82 22.91
CA GLN A 95 -7.13 10.44 22.88
C GLN A 95 -8.31 9.49 22.79
N TYR A 96 -8.38 8.69 21.73
CA TYR A 96 -9.45 7.68 21.61
C TYR A 96 -8.99 6.43 20.86
N ASN A 97 -9.70 5.35 21.10
CA ASN A 97 -9.54 4.07 20.42
C ASN A 97 -10.96 3.59 20.11
N PRO A 98 -11.40 3.56 18.85
CA PRO A 98 -12.75 3.13 18.50
C PRO A 98 -12.90 1.60 18.43
N SER A 99 -11.80 0.84 18.44
CA SER A 99 -11.81 -0.58 18.12
C SER A 99 -12.17 -1.52 19.27
N LYS A 100 -12.19 -1.06 20.53
CA LYS A 100 -12.64 -1.88 21.66
C LYS A 100 -14.02 -1.40 22.11
N LYS A 101 -14.96 -2.33 22.34
CA LYS A 101 -16.37 -2.03 22.66
C LYS A 101 -16.58 -1.03 23.82
N PHE A 102 -15.61 -0.91 24.72
CA PHE A 102 -15.64 0.01 25.86
C PHE A 102 -14.54 1.08 25.83
N SER A 103 -13.75 1.20 24.76
CA SER A 103 -12.59 2.11 24.77
C SER A 103 -12.89 3.58 24.60
N LEU A 104 -14.02 3.93 23.99
CA LEU A 104 -14.54 5.29 24.04
C LEU A 104 -14.95 5.68 25.48
N LEU A 105 -15.24 4.70 26.34
CA LEU A 105 -15.58 4.90 27.76
C LEU A 105 -14.36 4.89 28.68
N PHE A 106 -13.15 4.53 28.20
CA PHE A 106 -11.94 4.55 29.02
C PHE A 106 -11.40 5.97 29.31
N ARG A 107 -11.93 6.99 28.60
CA ARG A 107 -11.81 8.40 28.95
C ARG A 107 -13.17 9.07 28.87
N PRO A 108 -14.02 8.92 29.90
CA PRO A 108 -15.35 9.55 29.90
C PRO A 108 -15.26 11.08 29.80
N GLN A 109 -14.13 11.68 30.19
CA GLN A 109 -13.88 13.11 30.02
C GLN A 109 -13.91 13.56 28.55
N ASN A 110 -13.62 12.67 27.59
CA ASN A 110 -13.75 13.01 26.17
C ASN A 110 -15.19 13.40 25.82
N PHE A 111 -16.19 12.80 26.45
CA PHE A 111 -17.59 13.17 26.22
C PHE A 111 -17.95 14.55 26.79
N LEU A 112 -17.12 15.15 27.64
CA LEU A 112 -17.26 16.56 28.05
C LEU A 112 -16.66 17.51 27.01
N ASN A 113 -15.73 17.05 26.17
CA ASN A 113 -15.16 17.82 25.08
C ASN A 113 -16.17 17.98 23.92
N ALA A 114 -16.45 19.24 23.54
CA ALA A 114 -17.41 19.57 22.48
C ALA A 114 -16.96 19.07 21.09
N ASP A 115 -15.67 19.20 20.78
CA ASP A 115 -15.08 18.76 19.52
C ASP A 115 -15.15 17.24 19.36
N PHE A 116 -14.95 16.50 20.45
CA PHE A 116 -15.11 15.04 20.42
C PHE A 116 -16.55 14.62 20.10
N ARG A 117 -17.54 15.30 20.69
CA ARG A 117 -18.96 15.02 20.40
C ARG A 117 -19.31 15.40 18.96
N ALA A 118 -18.80 16.54 18.47
CA ALA A 118 -18.98 16.96 17.08
C ALA A 118 -18.37 15.95 16.11
N MET A 119 -17.13 15.51 16.36
CA MET A 119 -16.45 14.48 15.59
C MET A 119 -17.25 13.17 15.55
N LEU A 120 -17.75 12.68 16.69
CA LEU A 120 -18.55 11.45 16.72
C LEU A 120 -19.89 11.59 15.98
N SER A 121 -20.57 12.74 16.14
CA SER A 121 -21.82 13.01 15.42
C SER A 121 -21.60 13.01 13.91
N ASP A 122 -20.55 13.70 13.46
CA ASP A 122 -20.17 13.78 12.05
C ASP A 122 -19.65 12.45 11.51
N LEU A 123 -18.99 11.64 12.32
CA LEU A 123 -18.60 10.27 11.95
C LEU A 123 -19.81 9.42 11.59
N PHE A 124 -20.81 9.37 12.47
CA PHE A 124 -22.03 8.59 12.20
C PHE A 124 -22.82 9.17 11.03
N ARG A 125 -22.87 10.50 10.91
CA ARG A 125 -23.50 11.19 9.78
C ARG A 125 -22.82 10.86 8.46
N PHE A 126 -21.49 10.91 8.42
CA PHE A 126 -20.70 10.56 7.23
C PHE A 126 -20.91 9.09 6.87
N TYR A 127 -20.86 8.18 7.84
CA TYR A 127 -21.06 6.75 7.56
C TYR A 127 -22.47 6.48 7.01
N ALA A 128 -23.51 7.04 7.64
CA ALA A 128 -24.88 6.87 7.18
C ALA A 128 -25.13 7.46 5.79
N ALA A 129 -24.59 8.64 5.49
CA ALA A 129 -24.75 9.30 4.19
C ALA A 129 -24.05 8.56 3.05
N ASN A 130 -22.92 7.90 3.33
CA ASN A 130 -22.04 7.36 2.30
C ASN A 130 -22.16 5.84 2.13
N LYS A 131 -22.71 5.09 3.10
CA LYS A 131 -22.66 3.63 3.10
C LYS A 131 -23.28 3.00 1.84
N ASP A 132 -24.45 3.48 1.45
CA ASP A 132 -25.26 2.92 0.37
C ASP A 132 -25.44 3.92 -0.80
N MET A 133 -24.61 4.97 -0.84
CA MET A 133 -24.65 5.99 -1.88
C MET A 133 -24.08 5.44 -3.19
N ASP A 134 -24.74 5.77 -4.31
CA ASP A 134 -24.22 5.51 -5.65
C ASP A 134 -23.10 6.50 -6.00
N VAL A 135 -21.87 6.07 -5.78
CA VAL A 135 -20.64 6.82 -6.08
C VAL A 135 -20.43 7.06 -7.58
N GLU A 136 -21.09 6.32 -8.47
CA GLU A 136 -20.92 6.51 -9.92
C GLU A 136 -21.58 7.79 -10.43
N GLN A 137 -22.60 8.28 -9.72
CA GLN A 137 -23.28 9.53 -10.04
C GLN A 137 -22.56 10.77 -9.51
N VAL A 138 -21.49 10.59 -8.74
CA VAL A 138 -20.73 11.68 -8.15
C VAL A 138 -19.71 12.21 -9.14
N ASN A 139 -19.57 13.55 -9.20
CA ASN A 139 -18.53 14.20 -9.96
C ASN A 139 -17.15 13.65 -9.58
N ALA A 140 -16.41 13.10 -10.57
CA ALA A 140 -15.11 12.49 -10.38
C ALA A 140 -14.04 13.46 -9.85
N GLN A 141 -14.26 14.77 -10.02
CA GLN A 141 -13.34 15.82 -9.56
C GLN A 141 -13.68 16.37 -8.17
N LEU A 142 -14.84 16.02 -7.60
CA LEU A 142 -15.22 16.48 -6.27
C LEU A 142 -14.21 15.94 -5.24
N SER A 143 -13.54 16.84 -4.54
CA SER A 143 -12.61 16.51 -3.47
C SER A 143 -13.33 16.22 -2.15
N ILE A 144 -12.63 15.56 -1.23
CA ILE A 144 -13.11 15.38 0.15
C ILE A 144 -13.40 16.73 0.81
N ASP A 145 -12.52 17.73 0.64
CA ASP A 145 -12.70 19.04 1.26
C ASP A 145 -13.94 19.76 0.76
N GLU A 146 -14.19 19.74 -0.55
CA GLU A 146 -15.38 20.33 -1.14
C GLU A 146 -16.66 19.66 -0.63
N TYR A 147 -16.71 18.33 -0.62
CA TYR A 147 -17.85 17.59 -0.05
C TYR A 147 -18.08 17.97 1.41
N LEU A 148 -17.03 17.95 2.23
CA LEU A 148 -17.16 18.24 3.65
C LEU A 148 -17.59 19.70 3.90
N ASN A 149 -17.15 20.64 3.08
CA ASN A 149 -17.57 22.05 3.12
C ASN A 149 -19.04 22.21 2.74
N GLN A 150 -19.46 21.62 1.62
CA GLN A 150 -20.85 21.67 1.13
C GLN A 150 -21.86 21.13 2.15
N HIS A 151 -21.46 20.10 2.90
CA HIS A 151 -22.31 19.44 3.88
C HIS A 151 -22.03 19.87 5.34
N GLY A 152 -21.22 20.92 5.56
CA GLY A 152 -21.01 21.50 6.89
C GLY A 152 -20.40 20.55 7.93
N TYR A 153 -19.44 19.71 7.53
CA TYR A 153 -18.71 18.84 8.47
C TYR A 153 -17.67 19.61 9.27
N SER A 154 -17.60 19.32 10.57
CA SER A 154 -16.73 19.97 11.54
C SER A 154 -15.23 19.75 11.25
N GLN A 155 -14.41 20.71 11.67
CA GLN A 155 -12.95 20.56 11.65
C GLN A 155 -12.48 19.41 12.56
N ALA A 156 -13.18 19.18 13.68
CA ALA A 156 -12.90 18.06 14.58
C ALA A 156 -13.00 16.71 13.85
N PHE A 157 -14.06 16.49 13.05
CA PHE A 157 -14.20 15.27 12.26
C PHE A 157 -13.07 15.07 11.24
N ARG A 158 -12.73 16.14 10.53
CA ARG A 158 -11.66 16.16 9.53
C ARG A 158 -10.31 15.77 10.15
N GLN A 159 -9.90 16.51 11.17
CA GLN A 159 -8.54 16.45 11.73
C GLN A 159 -8.34 15.27 12.69
N GLU A 160 -9.37 14.85 13.42
CA GLU A 160 -9.24 13.81 14.44
C GLU A 160 -9.60 12.41 13.95
N HIS A 161 -10.25 12.31 12.78
CA HIS A 161 -10.72 11.03 12.27
C HIS A 161 -10.43 10.81 10.79
N LEU A 162 -11.06 11.61 9.90
CA LEU A 162 -11.07 11.28 8.48
C LEU A 162 -9.68 11.40 7.86
N TYR A 163 -8.99 12.53 8.03
CA TYR A 163 -7.67 12.69 7.42
C TYR A 163 -6.62 11.77 8.04
N PRO A 164 -6.54 11.57 9.38
CA PRO A 164 -5.66 10.55 9.96
C PRO A 164 -5.93 9.14 9.41
N MET A 165 -7.20 8.79 9.19
CA MET A 165 -7.55 7.49 8.59
C MET A 165 -7.05 7.39 7.15
N CYS A 166 -7.26 8.41 6.32
CA CYS A 166 -6.75 8.45 4.94
C CYS A 166 -5.22 8.40 4.91
N GLY A 167 -4.55 9.19 5.75
CA GLY A 167 -3.08 9.22 5.86
C GLY A 167 -2.50 7.87 6.27
N ALA A 168 -3.19 7.14 7.17
CA ALA A 168 -2.79 5.78 7.54
C ALA A 168 -2.99 4.78 6.39
N LEU A 169 -4.07 4.89 5.62
CA LEU A 169 -4.40 3.96 4.53
C LEU A 169 -3.50 4.13 3.30
N TRP A 170 -3.23 5.37 2.91
CA TRP A 170 -2.50 5.68 1.68
C TRP A 170 -1.10 6.24 1.92
N SER A 171 -0.64 6.27 3.16
CA SER A 171 0.68 6.81 3.53
C SER A 171 0.92 8.22 3.00
N CYS A 172 -0.14 9.03 2.89
CA CYS A 172 -0.09 10.40 2.40
C CYS A 172 -0.07 11.40 3.57
N PRO A 173 0.43 12.63 3.38
CA PRO A 173 0.28 13.69 4.35
C PRO A 173 -1.20 13.94 4.59
N VAL A 174 -1.56 14.21 5.83
CA VAL A 174 -2.96 14.50 6.22
C VAL A 174 -3.50 15.71 5.46
N GLU A 175 -2.66 16.67 5.14
CA GLU A 175 -2.99 17.86 4.35
C GLU A 175 -3.40 17.52 2.91
N GLN A 176 -2.91 16.41 2.35
CA GLN A 176 -3.30 15.95 1.02
C GLN A 176 -4.58 15.11 1.05
N ALA A 177 -4.95 14.53 2.20
CA ALA A 177 -6.12 13.67 2.31
C ALA A 177 -7.43 14.37 1.90
N GLY A 178 -7.54 15.68 2.18
CA GLY A 178 -8.68 16.51 1.77
C GLY A 178 -8.80 16.72 0.26
N GLN A 179 -7.70 16.56 -0.48
CA GLN A 179 -7.63 16.78 -1.94
C GLN A 179 -7.83 15.48 -2.74
N ILE A 180 -7.87 14.33 -2.06
CA ILE A 180 -8.19 13.06 -2.73
C ILE A 180 -9.63 13.14 -3.24
N PRO A 181 -9.92 12.67 -4.47
CA PRO A 181 -11.27 12.61 -4.98
C PRO A 181 -12.20 11.84 -4.05
N TYR A 182 -13.31 12.47 -3.69
CA TYR A 182 -14.30 11.93 -2.77
C TYR A 182 -14.86 10.58 -3.26
N LYS A 183 -15.10 10.46 -4.57
CA LYS A 183 -15.50 9.19 -5.21
C LYS A 183 -14.52 8.06 -4.86
N PHE A 184 -13.22 8.29 -5.00
CA PHE A 184 -12.18 7.29 -4.72
C PHE A 184 -12.21 6.84 -3.25
N VAL A 185 -12.27 7.79 -2.31
CA VAL A 185 -12.29 7.50 -0.86
C VAL A 185 -13.55 6.74 -0.46
N VAL A 186 -14.73 7.17 -0.92
CA VAL A 186 -15.99 6.53 -0.55
C VAL A 186 -16.10 5.14 -1.18
N SER A 187 -15.74 4.97 -2.45
CA SER A 187 -15.69 3.66 -3.09
C SER A 187 -14.78 2.70 -2.32
N PHE A 188 -13.61 3.18 -1.88
CA PHE A 188 -12.70 2.39 -1.05
C PHE A 188 -13.35 2.00 0.28
N PHE A 189 -13.94 2.95 1.02
CA PHE A 189 -14.59 2.67 2.30
C PHE A 189 -15.80 1.74 2.19
N GLN A 190 -16.59 1.86 1.12
CA GLN A 190 -17.71 0.96 0.82
C GLN A 190 -17.18 -0.46 0.54
N HIS A 191 -16.22 -0.60 -0.37
CA HIS A 191 -15.61 -1.88 -0.72
C HIS A 191 -14.97 -2.57 0.50
N HIS A 192 -14.28 -1.80 1.35
CA HIS A 192 -13.58 -2.32 2.51
C HIS A 192 -14.45 -2.43 3.77
N ARG A 193 -15.77 -2.18 3.66
CA ARG A 193 -16.72 -2.22 4.79
C ARG A 193 -16.27 -1.33 5.97
N MET A 194 -15.69 -0.18 5.67
CA MET A 194 -15.22 0.78 6.68
C MET A 194 -16.35 1.70 7.17
N LEU A 195 -17.40 1.87 6.38
CA LEU A 195 -18.60 2.67 6.73
C LEU A 195 -19.61 1.92 7.63
N GLN A 196 -19.29 0.70 8.08
CA GLN A 196 -20.13 -0.11 8.96
C GLN A 196 -19.43 -0.40 10.30
N LEU A 197 -20.23 -0.51 11.36
CA LEU A 197 -19.76 -0.79 12.73
C LEU A 197 -19.76 -2.29 13.09
N LYS A 198 -20.45 -3.11 12.28
CA LYS A 198 -20.58 -4.57 12.46
C LYS A 198 -20.10 -5.28 11.20
N ASP A 199 -19.91 -6.60 11.28
CA ASP A 199 -19.62 -7.48 10.13
C ASP A 199 -18.42 -7.06 9.27
N ARG A 200 -17.39 -6.52 9.94
CA ARG A 200 -16.11 -6.19 9.32
C ARG A 200 -15.33 -7.49 9.03
N PRO A 201 -14.61 -7.57 7.89
CA PRO A 201 -13.81 -8.73 7.55
C PRO A 201 -12.78 -9.06 8.65
N LEU A 202 -12.52 -10.36 8.85
CA LEU A 202 -11.40 -10.79 9.68
C LEU A 202 -10.09 -10.45 8.96
N TRP A 203 -9.24 -9.69 9.65
CA TRP A 203 -7.91 -9.40 9.16
C TRP A 203 -6.95 -10.55 9.44
N LEU A 204 -6.04 -10.76 8.50
CA LEU A 204 -5.07 -11.83 8.46
C LEU A 204 -3.67 -11.25 8.21
N THR A 205 -2.67 -11.99 8.63
CA THR A 205 -1.25 -11.75 8.30
C THR A 205 -0.58 -13.07 7.93
N VAL A 206 0.50 -13.03 7.15
CA VAL A 206 1.24 -14.24 6.74
C VAL A 206 2.03 -14.77 7.93
N LYS A 207 1.82 -16.05 8.28
CA LYS A 207 2.50 -16.66 9.43
C LYS A 207 4.00 -16.79 9.15
N GLY A 208 4.82 -16.13 9.97
CA GLY A 208 6.28 -16.08 9.82
C GLY A 208 6.79 -15.04 8.83
N GLY A 209 5.96 -14.04 8.49
CA GLY A 209 6.33 -12.90 7.65
C GLY A 209 5.99 -13.09 6.17
N SER A 210 5.68 -11.98 5.52
CA SER A 210 5.18 -11.93 4.14
C SER A 210 6.18 -12.43 3.09
N ALA A 211 7.50 -12.29 3.31
CA ALA A 211 8.54 -12.78 2.40
C ALA A 211 8.51 -14.31 2.17
N ARG A 212 7.73 -15.08 2.94
CA ARG A 212 7.58 -16.53 2.73
C ARG A 212 6.96 -16.87 1.38
N TYR A 213 5.95 -16.13 0.91
CA TYR A 213 5.38 -16.41 -0.41
C TYR A 213 6.35 -16.01 -1.52
N VAL A 214 7.17 -14.97 -1.31
CA VAL A 214 8.24 -14.58 -2.25
C VAL A 214 9.21 -15.76 -2.42
N ARG A 215 9.69 -16.33 -1.32
CA ARG A 215 10.58 -17.51 -1.34
C ARG A 215 9.92 -18.73 -2.00
N ALA A 216 8.62 -18.94 -1.78
CA ALA A 216 7.89 -20.05 -2.42
C ALA A 216 7.81 -19.88 -3.95
N ILE A 217 7.63 -18.65 -4.44
CA ILE A 217 7.67 -18.36 -5.88
C ILE A 217 9.10 -18.49 -6.41
N GLN A 218 10.11 -18.05 -5.66
CA GLN A 218 11.51 -18.20 -6.05
C GLN A 218 11.98 -19.65 -6.18
N ALA A 219 11.35 -20.58 -5.45
CA ALA A 219 11.65 -22.00 -5.53
C ALA A 219 11.09 -22.68 -6.80
N GLN A 220 10.30 -21.97 -7.62
CA GLN A 220 9.76 -22.50 -8.88
C GLN A 220 10.87 -22.60 -9.94
N ALA A 221 11.05 -23.78 -10.53
CA ALA A 221 12.19 -24.07 -11.40
C ALA A 221 12.22 -23.27 -12.72
N ASN A 222 11.06 -22.77 -13.18
CA ASN A 222 10.93 -22.13 -14.49
C ASN A 222 11.09 -20.59 -14.46
N ILE A 223 11.54 -20.03 -13.33
CA ILE A 223 11.74 -18.59 -13.19
C ILE A 223 13.21 -18.30 -12.91
N ILE A 224 13.80 -17.45 -13.76
CA ILE A 224 15.16 -16.95 -13.56
C ILE A 224 15.08 -15.63 -12.80
N PHE A 225 15.60 -15.60 -11.58
CA PHE A 225 15.64 -14.39 -10.75
C PHE A 225 17.00 -13.69 -10.84
N ARG A 226 16.99 -12.38 -11.12
CA ARG A 226 18.20 -11.55 -11.21
C ARG A 226 18.09 -10.33 -10.31
N LYS A 227 19.03 -10.20 -9.38
CA LYS A 227 19.22 -8.99 -8.56
C LYS A 227 20.05 -7.97 -9.32
N THR A 228 19.51 -7.52 -10.45
CA THR A 228 20.17 -6.59 -11.36
C THR A 228 19.14 -5.57 -11.82
N GLY A 229 19.44 -4.29 -11.56
CA GLY A 229 18.63 -3.19 -12.09
C GLY A 229 18.72 -3.12 -13.61
N VAL A 230 17.56 -3.03 -14.26
CA VAL A 230 17.48 -2.67 -15.68
C VAL A 230 17.87 -1.20 -15.82
N LEU A 231 18.69 -0.90 -16.82
CA LEU A 231 19.09 0.46 -17.18
C LEU A 231 18.17 1.01 -18.28
N HIS A 232 17.97 0.21 -19.32
CA HIS A 232 17.13 0.58 -20.46
C HIS A 232 16.42 -0.62 -21.06
N VAL A 233 15.29 -0.34 -21.71
CA VAL A 233 14.51 -1.26 -22.52
C VAL A 233 14.31 -0.63 -23.89
N SER A 234 14.77 -1.34 -24.93
CA SER A 234 14.58 -0.96 -26.33
C SER A 234 13.64 -1.97 -26.99
N ARG A 235 12.68 -1.51 -27.77
CA ARG A 235 11.64 -2.37 -28.35
C ARG A 235 11.75 -2.36 -29.87
N SER A 236 11.49 -3.50 -30.50
CA SER A 236 11.44 -3.63 -31.95
C SER A 236 10.19 -4.42 -32.36
N ALA A 237 9.95 -4.54 -33.67
CA ALA A 237 8.85 -5.35 -34.17
C ALA A 237 8.97 -6.83 -33.77
N ASN A 238 10.19 -7.32 -33.54
CA ASN A 238 10.46 -8.74 -33.36
C ASN A 238 10.86 -9.11 -31.93
N ASP A 239 11.44 -8.18 -31.18
CA ASP A 239 11.99 -8.45 -29.86
C ASP A 239 12.01 -7.22 -28.95
N VAL A 240 12.37 -7.48 -27.69
CA VAL A 240 12.67 -6.50 -26.67
C VAL A 240 14.10 -6.73 -26.18
N LEU A 241 14.93 -5.71 -26.21
CA LEU A 241 16.28 -5.73 -25.66
C LEU A 241 16.27 -5.08 -24.27
N VAL A 242 16.61 -5.87 -23.25
CA VAL A 242 16.78 -5.41 -21.87
C VAL A 242 18.27 -5.22 -21.59
N GLU A 243 18.65 -3.99 -21.25
CA GLU A 243 20.03 -3.60 -20.97
C GLU A 243 20.24 -3.46 -19.45
N THR A 244 21.27 -4.11 -18.93
CA THR A 244 21.66 -4.06 -17.51
C THR A 244 23.14 -3.74 -17.38
N THR A 245 23.61 -3.52 -16.15
CA THR A 245 25.05 -3.38 -15.87
C THR A 245 25.87 -4.65 -16.17
N GLN A 246 25.22 -5.80 -16.32
CA GLN A 246 25.85 -7.09 -16.59
C GLN A 246 25.81 -7.48 -18.08
N GLY A 247 25.27 -6.61 -18.94
CA GLY A 247 25.07 -6.85 -20.37
C GLY A 247 23.61 -6.77 -20.78
N SER A 248 23.36 -7.14 -22.03
CA SER A 248 22.04 -7.01 -22.67
C SER A 248 21.51 -8.37 -23.11
N GLU A 249 20.19 -8.54 -23.02
CA GLU A 249 19.53 -9.78 -23.39
C GLU A 249 18.23 -9.53 -24.14
N ARG A 250 17.94 -10.37 -25.13
CA ARG A 250 16.72 -10.32 -25.93
C ARG A 250 15.61 -11.19 -25.33
N PHE A 251 14.41 -10.66 -25.41
CA PHE A 251 13.14 -11.24 -24.96
C PHE A 251 12.08 -11.05 -26.05
N ASP A 252 11.03 -11.87 -26.04
CA ASP A 252 9.89 -11.72 -26.95
C ASP A 252 8.92 -10.64 -26.44
N TRP A 253 8.89 -10.44 -25.11
CA TRP A 253 7.95 -9.59 -24.41
C TRP A 253 8.55 -9.03 -23.12
N VAL A 254 8.12 -7.82 -22.72
CA VAL A 254 8.46 -7.21 -21.43
C VAL A 254 7.21 -6.85 -20.64
N VAL A 255 7.21 -7.19 -19.34
CA VAL A 255 6.21 -6.75 -18.37
C VAL A 255 6.88 -5.80 -17.40
N PHE A 256 6.46 -4.54 -17.40
CA PHE A 256 6.83 -3.59 -16.36
C PHE A 256 5.92 -3.80 -15.15
N ALA A 257 6.53 -4.29 -14.07
CA ALA A 257 5.94 -4.47 -12.75
C ALA A 257 6.57 -3.55 -11.70
N SER A 258 7.24 -2.48 -12.16
CA SER A 258 7.76 -1.38 -11.36
C SER A 258 6.78 -0.21 -11.32
N HIS A 259 7.10 0.84 -10.56
CA HIS A 259 6.33 2.08 -10.58
C HIS A 259 6.26 2.67 -11.99
N ALA A 260 5.17 3.36 -12.32
CA ALA A 260 4.91 3.87 -13.66
C ALA A 260 6.00 4.88 -14.11
N ASP A 261 6.44 5.74 -13.20
CA ASP A 261 7.49 6.73 -13.46
C ASP A 261 8.87 6.06 -13.66
N ASP A 262 9.18 5.03 -12.87
CA ASP A 262 10.37 4.19 -13.07
C ASP A 262 10.29 3.48 -14.42
N SER A 263 9.14 2.92 -14.78
CA SER A 263 8.92 2.22 -16.06
C SER A 263 9.12 3.13 -17.25
N LEU A 264 8.59 4.36 -17.21
CA LEU A 264 8.80 5.36 -18.25
C LEU A 264 10.28 5.72 -18.45
N LYS A 265 11.04 5.88 -17.37
CA LYS A 265 12.48 6.20 -17.44
C LYS A 265 13.32 5.08 -18.05
N LEU A 266 12.86 3.84 -17.93
CA LEU A 266 13.55 2.68 -18.48
C LEU A 266 13.32 2.52 -19.99
N LEU A 267 12.21 3.02 -20.53
CA LEU A 267 11.93 2.94 -21.97
C LEU A 267 12.82 3.93 -22.75
N LYS A 268 13.51 3.46 -23.80
CA LYS A 268 14.24 4.36 -24.72
C LYS A 268 13.30 5.12 -25.67
N ASP A 269 12.16 4.54 -25.97
CA ASP A 269 11.23 4.98 -27.01
C ASP A 269 9.77 5.00 -26.54
N PRO A 270 9.42 5.65 -25.41
CA PRO A 270 8.05 5.66 -24.94
C PRO A 270 7.14 6.35 -25.97
N SER A 271 6.01 5.71 -26.29
CA SER A 271 4.98 6.27 -27.16
C SER A 271 4.30 7.48 -26.51
N ALA A 272 3.60 8.28 -27.32
CA ALA A 272 2.84 9.42 -26.80
C ALA A 272 1.78 8.99 -25.76
N GLN A 273 1.12 7.85 -25.99
CA GLN A 273 0.13 7.28 -25.08
C GLN A 273 0.78 6.83 -23.77
N GLU A 274 1.92 6.13 -23.82
CA GLU A 274 2.66 5.72 -22.63
C GLU A 274 3.09 6.94 -21.81
N LEU A 275 3.65 7.97 -22.45
CA LEU A 275 4.03 9.22 -21.78
C LEU A 275 2.83 9.89 -21.12
N ASP A 276 1.72 10.04 -21.85
CA ASP A 276 0.54 10.73 -21.32
C ASP A 276 -0.09 9.98 -20.14
N VAL A 277 -0.28 8.65 -20.25
CA VAL A 277 -0.93 7.84 -19.20
C VAL A 277 -0.01 7.61 -18.01
N LEU A 278 1.20 7.08 -18.23
CA LEU A 278 2.05 6.63 -17.14
C LEU A 278 2.65 7.80 -16.34
N SER A 279 2.76 9.00 -16.92
CA SER A 279 3.27 10.18 -16.21
C SER A 279 2.29 10.76 -15.19
N LYS A 280 1.00 10.38 -15.23
CA LYS A 280 0.00 10.85 -14.26
C LYS A 280 0.17 10.20 -12.90
N PHE A 281 0.78 9.01 -12.83
CA PHE A 281 1.02 8.32 -11.57
C PHE A 281 2.26 8.90 -10.89
N ARG A 282 2.04 9.75 -9.90
CA ARG A 282 3.08 10.30 -9.03
C ARG A 282 3.29 9.41 -7.82
N TYR A 283 4.45 9.54 -7.20
CA TYR A 283 4.80 8.79 -6.00
C TYR A 283 5.42 9.69 -4.94
N GLN A 284 5.17 9.36 -3.69
CA GLN A 284 5.71 10.03 -2.52
C GLN A 284 6.66 9.11 -1.76
N ASP A 285 7.85 9.62 -1.50
CA ASP A 285 8.83 8.98 -0.61
C ASP A 285 8.37 9.03 0.85
N ASN A 286 8.49 7.89 1.50
CA ASN A 286 8.05 7.64 2.85
C ASN A 286 9.13 6.85 3.60
N ARG A 287 9.48 7.33 4.79
CA ARG A 287 10.48 6.71 5.66
C ARG A 287 9.79 5.75 6.61
N MET A 288 10.14 4.47 6.54
CA MET A 288 9.67 3.44 7.45
C MET A 288 10.79 3.04 8.40
N VAL A 289 10.50 3.02 9.70
CA VAL A 289 11.48 2.67 10.73
C VAL A 289 10.93 1.54 11.62
N VAL A 290 11.66 0.43 11.71
CA VAL A 290 11.35 -0.65 12.67
C VAL A 290 12.18 -0.44 13.93
N HIS A 291 11.52 -0.34 15.09
CA HIS A 291 12.16 0.01 16.36
C HIS A 291 11.44 -0.56 17.59
N SER A 292 12.07 -0.42 18.76
CA SER A 292 11.51 -0.77 20.08
C SER A 292 11.23 0.42 21.00
N ASP A 293 11.37 1.65 20.49
CA ASP A 293 11.09 2.86 21.26
C ASP A 293 9.60 3.04 21.59
N THR A 294 9.22 2.69 22.82
CA THR A 294 7.83 2.74 23.32
C THR A 294 7.28 4.15 23.52
N ARG A 295 8.13 5.20 23.43
CA ARG A 295 7.67 6.60 23.53
C ARG A 295 6.70 7.00 22.43
N ILE A 296 6.66 6.24 21.32
CA ILE A 296 5.74 6.43 20.20
C ILE A 296 4.28 6.16 20.58
N MET A 297 4.05 5.35 21.61
CA MET A 297 2.72 4.97 22.06
C MET A 297 2.27 5.79 23.27
N PRO A 298 0.96 5.86 23.58
CA PRO A 298 0.46 6.53 24.78
C PRO A 298 1.02 5.90 26.07
N LYS A 299 1.17 6.70 27.13
CA LYS A 299 1.65 6.23 28.45
C LYS A 299 0.82 5.07 29.01
N SER A 300 -0.50 5.07 28.77
CA SER A 300 -1.39 3.99 29.21
C SER A 300 -1.50 2.91 28.14
N ARG A 301 -0.97 1.72 28.43
CA ARG A 301 -1.03 0.55 27.55
C ARG A 301 -2.47 0.15 27.17
N ARG A 302 -3.47 0.49 27.99
CA ARG A 302 -4.88 0.23 27.69
C ARG A 302 -5.37 0.95 26.44
N GLN A 303 -4.72 2.06 26.08
CA GLN A 303 -5.05 2.86 24.90
C GLN A 303 -4.33 2.38 23.63
N TRP A 304 -3.37 1.47 23.74
CA TRP A 304 -2.64 0.95 22.59
C TRP A 304 -3.58 0.18 21.67
N ALA A 305 -3.30 0.31 20.38
CA ALA A 305 -3.95 -0.42 19.30
C ALA A 305 -2.89 -0.78 18.25
N SER A 306 -3.19 -1.75 17.38
CA SER A 306 -2.25 -2.16 16.33
C SER A 306 -1.88 -1.03 15.38
N TRP A 307 -2.81 -0.13 15.09
CA TRP A 307 -2.62 1.07 14.30
C TRP A 307 -2.73 2.28 15.23
N HIS A 308 -1.66 3.06 15.30
CA HIS A 308 -1.59 4.22 16.16
C HIS A 308 -1.26 5.47 15.35
N VAL A 309 -2.13 6.47 15.42
CA VAL A 309 -1.85 7.81 14.93
C VAL A 309 -1.39 8.67 16.10
N HIS A 310 -0.19 9.20 15.97
CA HIS A 310 0.40 10.14 16.91
C HIS A 310 0.42 11.53 16.27
N VAL A 311 -0.17 12.54 16.92
CA VAL A 311 -0.14 13.92 16.41
C VAL A 311 0.63 14.81 17.39
N THR A 312 1.68 15.45 16.90
CA THR A 312 2.55 16.37 17.66
C THR A 312 2.46 17.78 17.08
N PRO A 313 2.83 18.83 17.86
CA PRO A 313 3.04 20.15 17.30
C PRO A 313 4.16 20.11 16.25
N SER A 314 3.96 20.79 15.11
CA SER A 314 5.01 20.95 14.10
C SER A 314 6.15 21.78 14.67
N GLN A 315 7.39 21.32 14.51
CA GLN A 315 8.57 22.12 14.84
C GLN A 315 8.94 23.00 13.64
N ALA A 316 9.19 24.30 13.88
CA ALA A 316 9.48 25.28 12.83
C ALA A 316 10.73 24.97 11.97
N THR A 317 11.55 23.99 12.37
CA THR A 317 12.82 23.63 11.75
C THR A 317 12.74 22.46 10.77
N GLU A 318 11.63 21.71 10.72
CA GLU A 318 11.48 20.61 9.77
C GLU A 318 10.83 21.14 8.49
N GLN A 319 11.61 21.28 7.41
CA GLN A 319 11.10 21.55 6.05
C GLN A 319 10.33 20.34 5.52
N THR A 320 9.19 20.03 6.12
CA THR A 320 8.20 19.13 5.51
C THR A 320 7.32 19.98 4.59
N PRO A 321 7.03 19.55 3.34
CA PRO A 321 6.29 20.39 2.38
C PRO A 321 4.82 20.68 2.75
N PHE A 322 4.36 20.27 3.93
CA PHE A 322 2.93 20.13 4.26
C PHE A 322 2.54 20.83 5.59
N GLN A 323 3.16 21.97 5.91
CA GLN A 323 3.02 22.71 7.18
C GLN A 323 1.75 23.59 7.33
N HIS A 324 0.60 23.23 6.76
CA HIS A 324 -0.58 24.13 6.82
C HIS A 324 -1.39 24.06 8.12
N SER A 325 -1.15 23.07 8.98
CA SER A 325 -1.96 22.84 10.19
C SER A 325 -1.24 23.08 11.52
N GLY A 326 0.08 23.37 11.51
CA GLY A 326 0.90 23.42 12.73
C GLY A 326 1.00 22.08 13.46
N MET A 327 0.58 20.98 12.83
CA MET A 327 0.58 19.62 13.36
C MET A 327 1.46 18.71 12.51
N HIS A 328 2.05 17.68 13.12
CA HIS A 328 2.79 16.63 12.45
C HIS A 328 2.20 15.27 12.83
N TYR A 329 1.71 14.54 11.83
CA TYR A 329 1.10 13.22 11.98
C TYR A 329 2.14 12.12 11.76
N GLY A 330 2.28 11.23 12.73
CA GLY A 330 3.06 9.99 12.63
C GLY A 330 2.14 8.77 12.72
N PHE A 331 2.46 7.72 11.96
CA PHE A 331 1.68 6.49 11.93
C PHE A 331 2.55 5.32 12.38
N SER A 332 2.09 4.58 13.39
CA SER A 332 2.85 3.48 13.98
C SER A 332 2.04 2.20 14.05
N TYR A 333 2.68 1.11 13.62
CA TYR A 333 2.15 -0.23 13.67
C TYR A 333 2.75 -0.98 14.84
N TRP A 334 1.92 -1.40 15.79
CA TRP A 334 2.35 -2.26 16.89
C TRP A 334 2.39 -3.72 16.44
N MET A 335 3.57 -4.14 16.00
CA MET A 335 3.78 -5.39 15.27
C MET A 335 3.49 -6.63 16.12
N ASN A 336 3.65 -6.57 17.46
CA ASN A 336 3.32 -7.71 18.32
C ASN A 336 1.84 -8.09 18.23
N GLN A 337 0.92 -7.13 18.09
CA GLN A 337 -0.50 -7.43 17.89
C GLN A 337 -0.81 -7.71 16.41
N LEU A 338 -0.24 -6.91 15.51
CA LEU A 338 -0.54 -6.98 14.09
C LEU A 338 -0.04 -8.29 13.44
N GLN A 339 1.13 -8.80 13.86
CA GLN A 339 1.73 -10.04 13.36
C GLN A 339 1.74 -11.19 14.39
N ASN A 340 1.13 -11.02 15.57
CA ASN A 340 1.20 -11.97 16.69
C ASN A 340 2.65 -12.36 17.08
N LEU A 341 3.56 -11.38 17.13
CA LEU A 341 4.95 -11.65 17.55
C LEU A 341 4.96 -12.07 19.02
N GLN A 342 5.61 -13.20 19.31
CA GLN A 342 5.65 -13.81 20.64
C GLN A 342 6.73 -13.21 21.56
N CYS A 343 7.59 -12.35 21.02
CA CYS A 343 8.64 -11.69 21.80
C CYS A 343 8.05 -10.74 22.88
N LYS A 344 8.76 -10.62 24.00
CA LYS A 344 8.41 -9.72 25.10
C LYS A 344 8.71 -8.27 24.74
N THR A 345 9.79 -8.04 24.00
CA THR A 345 10.13 -6.73 23.46
C THR A 345 9.02 -6.24 22.54
N GLN A 346 8.62 -4.98 22.72
CA GLN A 346 7.59 -4.35 21.91
C GLN A 346 8.22 -3.81 20.63
N VAL A 347 7.66 -4.23 19.50
CA VAL A 347 8.15 -3.94 18.16
C VAL A 347 7.16 -3.02 17.47
N PHE A 348 7.67 -1.93 16.90
CA PHE A 348 6.91 -0.95 16.15
C PHE A 348 7.50 -0.79 14.76
N ALA A 349 6.64 -0.64 13.76
CA ALA A 349 7.01 -0.12 12.44
C ALA A 349 6.33 1.25 12.29
N THR A 350 7.13 2.32 12.24
CA THR A 350 6.63 3.69 12.21
C THR A 350 6.93 4.34 10.87
N LEU A 351 5.87 4.80 10.22
CA LEU A 351 5.89 5.59 8.99
C LEU A 351 6.07 7.06 9.36
N ASN A 352 7.10 7.68 8.76
CA ASN A 352 7.48 9.09 8.93
C ASN A 352 7.44 9.50 10.41
N PRO A 353 8.34 8.98 11.27
CA PRO A 353 8.33 9.29 12.69
C PRO A 353 8.32 10.80 12.93
N ASN A 354 7.33 11.29 13.68
CA ASN A 354 7.11 12.72 13.95
C ASN A 354 7.84 13.24 15.19
N PHE A 355 8.81 12.45 15.69
CA PHE A 355 9.81 12.85 16.66
C PHE A 355 11.05 11.96 16.53
N ALA A 356 12.16 12.39 17.12
CA ALA A 356 13.41 11.64 17.11
C ALA A 356 13.33 10.36 17.96
N LEU A 357 13.33 9.21 17.29
CA LEU A 357 13.46 7.89 17.92
C LEU A 357 14.85 7.72 18.54
N ASP A 358 14.93 6.94 19.63
CA ASP A 358 16.22 6.56 20.22
C ASP A 358 17.02 5.71 19.21
N PRO A 359 18.19 6.18 18.71
CA PRO A 359 18.96 5.45 17.70
C PRO A 359 19.38 4.05 18.14
N LYS A 360 19.53 3.81 19.44
CA LYS A 360 19.88 2.48 19.99
C LYS A 360 18.72 1.48 19.90
N LYS A 361 17.51 1.96 19.66
CA LYS A 361 16.29 1.16 19.57
C LYS A 361 15.81 0.96 18.13
N VAL A 362 16.48 1.57 17.16
CA VAL A 362 16.19 1.41 15.73
C VAL A 362 16.93 0.19 15.20
N TRP A 363 16.21 -0.69 14.52
CA TRP A 363 16.77 -1.90 13.91
C TRP A 363 16.81 -1.83 12.40
N VAL A 364 15.80 -1.22 11.79
CA VAL A 364 15.67 -1.14 10.34
C VAL A 364 15.18 0.24 9.95
N GLU A 365 15.77 0.76 8.88
CA GLU A 365 15.26 1.91 8.15
C GLU A 365 15.09 1.57 6.67
N ARG A 366 13.95 1.98 6.10
CA ARG A 366 13.58 1.78 4.69
C ARG A 366 12.95 3.05 4.14
N HIS A 367 13.17 3.27 2.84
CA HIS A 367 12.47 4.30 2.09
C HIS A 367 11.59 3.61 1.05
N TYR A 368 10.28 3.83 1.17
CA TYR A 368 9.26 3.32 0.27
C TYR A 368 8.64 4.47 -0.51
N ARG A 369 8.13 4.16 -1.70
CA ARG A 369 7.42 5.14 -2.55
C ARG A 369 5.97 4.68 -2.69
N HIS A 370 5.03 5.48 -2.20
CA HIS A 370 3.60 5.20 -2.30
C HIS A 370 2.96 6.03 -3.43
N PRO A 371 2.02 5.48 -4.20
CA PRO A 371 1.33 6.22 -5.25
C PRO A 371 0.49 7.35 -4.67
N VAL A 372 0.43 8.48 -5.39
CA VAL A 372 -0.46 9.61 -5.09
C VAL A 372 -1.73 9.46 -5.92
N PHE A 373 -2.89 9.44 -5.27
CA PHE A 373 -4.20 9.28 -5.90
C PHE A 373 -4.92 10.63 -6.03
N ASP A 374 -4.45 11.45 -6.97
CA ASP A 374 -5.11 12.66 -7.41
C ASP A 374 -6.03 12.41 -8.62
N VAL A 375 -6.75 13.44 -9.05
CA VAL A 375 -7.65 13.36 -10.22
C VAL A 375 -6.91 12.81 -11.46
N PRO A 376 -5.74 13.33 -11.87
CA PRO A 376 -4.99 12.78 -13.00
C PRO A 376 -4.66 11.30 -12.88
N ALA A 377 -4.20 10.84 -11.71
CA ALA A 377 -3.87 9.43 -11.50
C ALA A 377 -5.11 8.54 -11.63
N ILE A 378 -6.25 8.94 -11.06
CA ILE A 378 -7.49 8.17 -11.09
C ILE A 378 -8.09 8.11 -12.51
N GLU A 379 -8.04 9.21 -13.26
CA GLU A 379 -8.45 9.21 -14.67
C GLU A 379 -7.54 8.30 -15.52
N ALA A 380 -6.23 8.32 -15.27
CA ALA A 380 -5.28 7.45 -15.97
C ALA A 380 -5.53 5.95 -15.70
N GLN A 381 -6.09 5.57 -14.54
CA GLN A 381 -6.41 4.16 -14.25
C GLN A 381 -7.38 3.55 -15.25
N GLN A 382 -8.30 4.34 -15.79
CA GLN A 382 -9.29 3.89 -16.78
C GLN A 382 -8.70 3.68 -18.18
N ARG A 383 -7.44 4.10 -18.38
CA ARG A 383 -6.75 4.12 -19.68
C ARG A 383 -5.71 3.00 -19.82
N TRP A 384 -5.74 2.00 -18.94
CA TRP A 384 -4.79 0.88 -18.97
C TRP A 384 -4.71 0.18 -20.33
N SER A 385 -5.87 -0.05 -20.98
CA SER A 385 -5.92 -0.68 -22.30
C SER A 385 -5.29 0.16 -23.42
N GLU A 386 -5.10 1.46 -23.22
CA GLU A 386 -4.43 2.34 -24.19
C GLU A 386 -2.91 2.14 -24.23
N VAL A 387 -2.32 1.51 -23.22
CA VAL A 387 -0.86 1.31 -23.12
C VAL A 387 -0.45 -0.16 -23.02
N ASN A 388 -1.33 -1.03 -22.53
CA ASN A 388 -1.02 -2.45 -22.41
C ASN A 388 -1.11 -3.18 -23.76
N ALA A 389 -0.33 -4.24 -23.92
CA ALA A 389 -0.34 -5.12 -25.09
C ALA A 389 0.16 -4.46 -26.39
N GLN A 390 0.85 -3.31 -26.28
CA GLN A 390 1.41 -2.58 -27.42
C GLN A 390 2.93 -2.69 -27.41
N ASN A 391 3.54 -2.70 -28.59
CA ASN A 391 5.01 -2.72 -28.75
C ASN A 391 5.72 -3.80 -27.93
N ARG A 392 5.08 -4.98 -27.78
CA ARG A 392 5.58 -6.11 -26.96
C ARG A 392 5.76 -5.78 -25.48
N THR A 393 4.94 -4.87 -24.97
CA THR A 393 4.99 -4.37 -23.61
C THR A 393 3.66 -4.54 -22.88
N SER A 394 3.76 -4.89 -21.60
CA SER A 394 2.64 -4.86 -20.66
C SER A 394 3.01 -4.11 -19.38
N TYR A 395 2.00 -3.56 -18.70
CA TYR A 395 2.17 -2.79 -17.46
C TYR A 395 1.26 -3.34 -16.37
N CYS A 396 1.83 -3.61 -15.20
CA CYS A 396 1.06 -3.98 -14.01
C CYS A 396 1.68 -3.33 -12.76
N GLY A 397 0.87 -3.20 -11.71
CA GLY A 397 1.25 -2.47 -10.51
C GLY A 397 0.04 -2.05 -9.70
N ALA A 398 0.23 -1.88 -8.39
CA ALA A 398 -0.85 -1.50 -7.48
C ALA A 398 -1.47 -0.11 -7.79
N TYR A 399 -0.74 0.74 -8.52
CA TYR A 399 -1.19 2.07 -8.94
C TYR A 399 -2.35 2.04 -9.95
N TRP A 400 -2.68 0.89 -10.54
CA TRP A 400 -3.88 0.69 -11.36
C TRP A 400 -5.17 0.50 -10.55
N GLY A 401 -5.10 0.52 -9.21
CA GLY A 401 -6.25 0.41 -8.32
C GLY A 401 -6.08 1.29 -7.09
N TRP A 402 -6.39 0.79 -5.89
CA TRP A 402 -6.27 1.57 -4.66
C TRP A 402 -4.86 1.59 -4.03
N GLY A 403 -3.87 0.96 -4.67
CA GLY A 403 -2.50 0.92 -4.17
C GLY A 403 -2.18 -0.24 -3.21
N PHE A 404 -3.09 -1.20 -3.06
CA PHE A 404 -2.92 -2.35 -2.16
C PHE A 404 -2.39 -3.59 -2.89
N HIS A 405 -2.01 -4.60 -2.10
CA HIS A 405 -1.45 -5.86 -2.60
C HIS A 405 -2.36 -6.58 -3.60
N GLU A 406 -3.67 -6.57 -3.36
CA GLU A 406 -4.65 -7.16 -4.27
C GLU A 406 -4.71 -6.39 -5.60
N ASP A 407 -4.63 -5.06 -5.59
CA ASP A 407 -4.62 -4.27 -6.82
C ASP A 407 -3.37 -4.60 -7.67
N GLY A 408 -2.25 -4.85 -7.00
CA GLY A 408 -1.04 -5.33 -7.63
C GLY A 408 -1.20 -6.73 -8.25
N ALA A 409 -1.82 -7.68 -7.55
CA ALA A 409 -2.09 -9.02 -8.07
C ALA A 409 -3.13 -9.00 -9.22
N ARG A 410 -4.17 -8.17 -9.10
CA ARG A 410 -5.25 -8.01 -10.08
C ARG A 410 -4.76 -7.38 -11.38
N SER A 411 -3.97 -6.32 -11.31
CA SER A 411 -3.37 -5.75 -12.52
C SER A 411 -2.42 -6.74 -13.21
N ALA A 412 -1.70 -7.56 -12.44
CA ALA A 412 -0.88 -8.63 -13.00
C ALA A 412 -1.73 -9.74 -13.64
N SER A 413 -2.89 -10.10 -13.05
CA SER A 413 -3.77 -11.09 -13.66
C SER A 413 -4.31 -10.64 -15.02
N TRP A 414 -4.61 -9.35 -15.20
CA TRP A 414 -5.00 -8.82 -16.51
C TRP A 414 -3.91 -9.04 -17.58
N VAL A 415 -2.64 -8.79 -17.23
CA VAL A 415 -1.49 -9.05 -18.11
C VAL A 415 -1.33 -10.54 -18.40
N VAL A 416 -1.46 -11.39 -17.37
CA VAL A 416 -1.37 -12.84 -17.50
C VAL A 416 -2.43 -13.36 -18.47
N ASP A 417 -3.69 -13.00 -18.27
CA ASP A 417 -4.80 -13.46 -19.09
C ASP A 417 -4.63 -13.03 -20.55
N GLN A 418 -4.19 -11.79 -20.78
CA GLN A 418 -3.91 -11.27 -22.12
C GLN A 418 -2.78 -12.04 -22.84
N LEU A 419 -1.68 -12.34 -22.15
CA LEU A 419 -0.54 -13.06 -22.76
C LEU A 419 -0.84 -14.54 -23.01
N LEU A 420 -1.59 -15.18 -22.11
CA LEU A 420 -2.04 -16.56 -22.31
C LEU A 420 -2.97 -16.67 -23.51
N GLN A 421 -3.94 -15.75 -23.66
CA GLN A 421 -4.83 -15.70 -24.82
C GLN A 421 -4.05 -15.50 -26.13
N GLN A 422 -3.06 -14.59 -26.16
CA GLN A 422 -2.22 -14.39 -27.34
C GLN A 422 -1.43 -15.65 -27.72
N THR A 423 -0.90 -16.35 -26.71
CA THR A 423 -0.16 -17.61 -26.94
C THR A 423 -1.08 -18.69 -27.52
N GLU A 424 -2.29 -18.85 -26.97
CA GLU A 424 -3.26 -19.81 -27.47
C GLU A 424 -3.71 -19.49 -28.90
N GLN A 425 -3.92 -18.22 -29.23
CA GLN A 425 -4.27 -17.79 -30.58
C GLN A 425 -3.15 -18.05 -31.58
N ALA A 426 -1.90 -17.75 -31.21
CA ALA A 426 -0.73 -18.05 -32.03
C ALA A 426 -0.57 -19.56 -32.27
N ALA A 427 -0.78 -20.38 -31.23
CA ALA A 427 -0.72 -21.84 -31.33
C ALA A 427 -1.84 -22.45 -32.19
N ARG A 428 -3.01 -21.80 -32.29
CA ARG A 428 -4.10 -22.23 -33.19
C ARG A 428 -3.91 -21.79 -34.64
N SER A 429 -3.09 -20.76 -34.86
CA SER A 429 -2.87 -20.16 -36.19
C SER A 429 -1.61 -20.70 -36.89
N ALA A 430 -0.77 -21.42 -36.16
CA ALA A 430 0.40 -22.17 -36.65
C ALA A 430 0.02 -23.62 -36.93
#